data_AF-A0AAX6FFF3-F1
#
_entry.id   AF-A0AAX6FFF3-F1
#
_cell.length_a   1.000
_cell.length_b   1.000
_cell.length_c   1.000
_cell.angle_alpha   90.00
_cell.angle_beta   90.00
_cell.angle_gamma   90.00
#
_symmetry.space_group_name_H-M   'P 1'
#
loop_
_entity.id
_entity.type
_entity.pdbx_description
1 polymer ?
#
loop_
_entity_poly.entity_id
_entity_poly.type
_entity_poly.pdbx_seq_one_letter_code
_entity_poly.pdbx_strand_id
1 'polypeptide(L)' 'MLQTWHVSTPRPVASKLAADAPLLTGQYSNFDTVVYVDCGKRGNKIVEVLMDFPQLTMTMPEGHVEH' A
#
# COMPACT_ATOMS: atom_id res chain seq x y z
N MET A 1 -0.93 -5.46 21.05
CA MET A 1 0.07 -6.54 21.03
C MET A 1 1.04 -6.23 19.90
N LEU A 2 2.36 -6.35 20.09
CA LEU A 2 3.38 -6.04 19.07
C LEU A 2 4.31 -7.24 18.89
N GLN A 3 4.80 -7.44 17.65
CA GLN A 3 5.76 -8.49 17.31
C GLN A 3 6.96 -7.89 16.56
N THR A 4 8.17 -8.34 16.90
CA THR A 4 9.42 -7.90 16.26
C THR A 4 9.84 -8.89 15.19
N TRP A 5 10.45 -8.40 14.11
CA TRP A 5 10.94 -9.23 13.01
C TRP A 5 12.18 -8.64 12.35
N HIS A 6 13.08 -9.51 11.89
CA HIS A 6 14.30 -9.08 11.24
C HIS A 6 14.03 -8.59 9.81
N VAL A 7 14.48 -7.39 9.45
CA VAL A 7 14.12 -6.74 8.19
C VAL A 7 14.61 -7.49 6.93
N SER A 8 15.73 -8.21 7.03
CA SER A 8 16.28 -8.96 5.88
C SER A 8 15.71 -10.37 5.73
N THR A 9 14.90 -10.84 6.68
CA THR A 9 14.23 -12.14 6.61
C THR A 9 12.76 -11.91 6.26
N PRO A 10 12.22 -12.41 5.14
CA PRO A 10 10.80 -12.25 4.83
C PRO A 10 9.93 -12.99 5.86
N ARG A 11 8.66 -12.57 5.97
CA ARG A 11 7.68 -13.25 6.85
C ARG A 11 7.39 -14.67 6.32
N PRO A 12 7.25 -15.68 7.19
CA PRO A 12 6.93 -17.03 6.78
C PRO A 12 5.52 -17.10 6.21
N VAL A 13 5.35 -17.89 5.15
CA VAL A 13 4.06 -18.19 4.52
C VAL A 13 3.90 -19.71 4.44
N ALA A 14 2.67 -20.21 4.54
CA ALA A 14 2.41 -21.65 4.52
C ALA A 14 2.77 -22.30 3.18
N SER A 15 2.39 -21.65 2.07
CA SER A 15 2.67 -22.10 0.71
C SER A 15 2.62 -20.92 -0.26
N LYS A 16 3.39 -20.98 -1.35
CA LYS A 16 3.32 -20.01 -2.44
C LYS A 16 2.20 -20.43 -3.41
N LEU A 17 1.23 -19.55 -3.62
CA LEU A 17 0.14 -19.74 -4.58
C LEU A 17 0.47 -19.04 -5.89
N ALA A 18 -0.14 -19.51 -6.99
CA ALA A 18 -0.14 -18.78 -8.25
C ALA A 18 -1.14 -17.61 -8.15
N ALA A 19 -0.81 -16.47 -8.77
CA ALA A 19 -1.74 -15.36 -8.88
C ALA A 19 -2.79 -15.68 -9.96
N ASP A 20 -4.04 -15.82 -9.55
CA ASP A 20 -5.18 -16.22 -10.39
C ASP A 20 -6.15 -15.05 -10.66
N ALA A 21 -6.14 -14.01 -9.83
CA ALA A 21 -6.90 -12.78 -10.05
C ALA A 21 -5.99 -11.62 -10.53
N PRO A 22 -6.48 -10.75 -11.45
CA PRO A 22 -5.73 -9.58 -11.87
C PRO A 22 -5.70 -8.49 -10.78
N LEU A 23 -4.60 -7.76 -10.71
CA LEU A 23 -4.51 -6.52 -9.94
C LEU A 23 -5.02 -5.35 -10.79
N LEU A 24 -6.08 -4.69 -10.33
CA LEU A 24 -6.62 -3.49 -10.96
C LEU A 24 -5.83 -2.28 -10.45
N THR A 25 -5.24 -1.51 -11.36
CA THR A 25 -4.39 -0.34 -11.05
C THR A 25 -4.93 0.98 -11.62
N GLY A 26 -6.19 0.98 -12.05
CA GLY A 26 -6.85 2.15 -12.64
C GLY A 26 -7.53 3.03 -11.59
N GLN A 27 -8.51 3.82 -12.03
CA GLN A 27 -9.33 4.69 -11.15
C GLN A 27 -9.97 3.92 -9.98
N TYR A 28 -10.24 2.63 -10.17
CA TYR A 28 -10.69 1.72 -9.13
C TYR A 28 -9.64 0.62 -8.98
N SER A 29 -8.95 0.63 -7.84
CA SER A 29 -7.96 -0.39 -7.49
C SER A 29 -8.54 -1.37 -6.47
N ASN A 30 -8.14 -2.64 -6.55
CA ASN A 30 -8.69 -3.73 -5.72
C ASN A 30 -7.72 -4.26 -4.65
N PHE A 31 -6.73 -3.46 -4.25
CA PHE A 31 -5.84 -3.79 -3.13
C PHE A 31 -6.40 -3.26 -1.81
N ASP A 32 -6.15 -3.98 -0.72
CA ASP A 32 -6.60 -3.56 0.62
C ASP A 32 -5.61 -2.60 1.31
N THR A 33 -4.33 -2.66 0.96
CA THR A 33 -3.28 -1.87 1.63
C THR A 33 -2.11 -1.61 0.70
N VAL A 34 -1.53 -0.41 0.77
CA VAL A 34 -0.33 0.00 0.02
C VAL A 34 0.82 0.25 0.98
N VAL A 35 1.99 -0.28 0.65
CA VAL A 35 3.25 0.04 1.34
C VAL A 35 4.13 0.82 0.37
N TYR A 36 4.32 2.11 0.65
CA TYR A 36 5.19 2.98 -0.14
C TYR A 36 6.60 3.02 0.45
N VAL A 37 7.61 2.75 -0.38
CA VAL A 37 9.03 2.81 -0.01
C VAL A 37 9.77 3.65 -1.04
N ASP A 38 10.38 4.75 -0.60
CA ASP A 38 11.24 5.58 -1.44
C ASP A 38 12.71 5.36 -1.10
N CYS A 39 13.55 5.38 -2.14
CA CYS A 39 15.01 5.30 -2.03
C CYS A 39 15.67 6.70 -2.05
N GLY A 40 14.89 7.79 -2.14
CA GLY A 40 15.37 9.16 -1.89
C GLY A 40 16.20 9.76 -3.03
N LYS A 41 15.85 9.50 -4.29
CA LYS A 41 16.62 10.00 -5.45
C LYS A 41 16.56 11.53 -5.63
N ARG A 42 15.44 12.16 -5.26
CA ARG A 42 15.22 13.62 -5.28
C ARG A 42 14.25 13.98 -4.15
N GLY A 43 14.69 14.81 -3.21
CA GLY A 43 13.95 15.08 -1.96
C GLY A 43 12.61 15.80 -2.14
N ASN A 44 12.36 16.47 -3.28
CA ASN A 44 11.08 17.14 -3.50
C ASN A 44 9.91 16.17 -3.70
N LYS A 45 10.17 14.96 -4.19
CA LYS A 45 9.13 13.96 -4.45
C LYS A 45 8.48 13.45 -3.17
N ILE A 46 9.28 13.22 -2.13
CA ILE A 46 8.73 12.72 -0.86
C ILE A 46 7.94 13.81 -0.13
N VAL A 47 8.32 15.08 -0.28
CA VAL A 47 7.58 16.21 0.30
C VAL A 47 6.19 16.32 -0.32
N GLU A 48 6.07 16.19 -1.64
CA GLU A 48 4.79 16.20 -2.35
C GLU A 48 3.87 15.08 -1.85
N VAL A 49 4.38 13.85 -1.75
CA VAL A 49 3.61 12.70 -1.23
C VAL A 49 3.13 12.94 0.21
N LEU A 50 3.98 13.49 1.08
CA LEU A 50 3.61 13.76 2.47
C LEU A 50 2.54 14.85 2.62
N MET A 51 2.44 15.77 1.66
CA MET A 51 1.41 16.82 1.63
C MET A 51 0.09 16.32 1.05
N ASP A 52 0.15 15.53 -0.03
CA ASP A 52 -1.04 15.12 -0.78
C ASP A 52 -1.73 13.90 -0.16
N PHE A 53 -0.96 12.94 0.37
CA PHE A 53 -1.51 11.66 0.86
C PHE A 53 -2.56 11.82 1.99
N PRO A 54 -2.36 12.68 3.01
CA PRO A 54 -3.38 12.89 4.05
C PRO A 54 -4.69 13.49 3.55
N GLN A 55 -4.68 14.13 2.37
CA GLN A 55 -5.86 14.74 1.76
C GLN A 55 -6.61 13.76 0.84
N LEU A 56 -6.01 12.61 0.53
CA LEU A 56 -6.62 11.59 -0.30
C LEU A 56 -7.69 10.85 0.51
N THR A 57 -8.84 10.65 -0.11
CA THR A 57 -9.96 9.87 0.44
C THR A 57 -10.47 8.93 -0.65
N MET A 58 -10.93 7.76 -0.25
CA MET A 58 -11.46 6.74 -1.14
C MET A 58 -12.92 6.48 -0.81
N THR A 59 -13.76 6.46 -1.86
CA THR A 59 -15.15 6.03 -1.72
C THR A 59 -15.21 4.52 -1.92
N MET A 60 -15.60 3.82 -0.86
CA MET A 60 -15.78 2.38 -0.91
C MET A 60 -17.09 2.02 -1.62
N PRO A 61 -17.23 0.79 -2.17
CA PRO A 61 -18.43 0.36 -2.89
C PRO A 61 -19.73 0.47 -2.06
N GLU A 62 -19.61 0.48 -0.74
CA GLU A 62 -20.71 0.58 0.23
C GLU A 62 -21.15 2.02 0.49
N GLY A 63 -20.53 3.00 -0.18
CA GLY A 63 -20.90 4.42 -0.10
C GLY A 63 -20.29 5.19 1.08
N HIS A 64 -19.46 4.54 1.90
CA HIS A 64 -18.68 5.22 2.94
C HIS A 64 -17.36 5.76 2.36
N VAL A 65 -16.93 6.90 2.90
CA VAL A 65 -15.67 7.56 2.54
C VAL A 65 -14.67 7.25 3.63
N GLU A 66 -13.58 6.59 3.27
CA GLU A 66 -12.47 6.29 4.17
C GLU A 66 -11.19 6.98 3.69
N HIS A 67 -10.26 7.18 4.62
CA HIS A 67 -8.91 7.68 4.33
C HIS A 67 -7.97 6.52 3.96
#